data_AF-A0A0G1TK43-F1
#
_entry.id   AF-A0A0G1TK43-F1
#
_cell.length_a   1.000
_cell.length_b   1.000
_cell.length_c   1.000
_cell.angle_alpha   90.00
_cell.angle_beta   90.00
_cell.angle_gamma   90.00
#
_symmetry.space_group_name_H-M   'P 1'
#
loop_
_entity.id
_entity.type
_entity.pdbx_description
1 polymer ?
#
loop_
_entity_poly.entity_id
_entity_poly.type
_entity_poly.pdbx_seq_one_letter_code
_entity_poly.pdbx_strand_id
1 'polypeptide(L)'
;MKKILISLIFSTLPFNALALTANVLVVGGGAAGGTNGGGGGGGGGYQSNTSFTVTPQAYSVTVGAGGSGADVNGDGNDGGNSVFGSITAMGGGGGATNDYPASGKNGGSGGGGAYRSSGLSSGGTGSQGSNGGGGTSKNNFNAAGGGGGANTVGGDGNASTGNGGNGGDGTYNSISGSSVPYAGGGGGGIDTRTNGAGGNGGLGGGGDVNTTGTPNTGGGGSWWNS
;
A
#
# COMPACT_ATOMS: atom_id res chain seq x y z
N MET A 1 60.25 39.59 17.00
CA MET A 1 58.88 39.22 16.57
C MET A 1 58.97 37.95 15.74
N LYS A 2 58.55 36.80 16.27
CA LYS A 2 58.54 35.52 15.54
C LYS A 2 57.25 35.44 14.71
N LYS A 3 57.35 35.30 13.39
CA LYS A 3 56.23 34.89 12.54
C LYS A 3 56.62 33.57 11.86
N ILE A 4 55.86 32.53 12.20
CA ILE A 4 55.92 31.17 11.66
C ILE A 4 55.26 31.18 10.28
N LEU A 5 55.89 30.54 9.31
CA LEU A 5 55.31 30.23 7.99
C LEU A 5 54.63 28.86 8.10
N ILE A 6 53.31 28.81 7.97
CA ILE A 6 52.55 27.54 7.86
C ILE A 6 52.37 27.26 6.37
N SER A 7 53.11 26.29 5.84
CA SER A 7 52.87 25.73 4.52
C SER A 7 51.79 24.64 4.64
N LEU A 8 50.53 24.99 4.33
CA LEU A 8 49.47 24.01 4.13
C LEU A 8 49.66 23.37 2.76
N ILE A 9 50.20 22.14 2.75
CA ILE A 9 50.16 21.27 1.57
C ILE A 9 48.69 20.88 1.39
N PHE A 10 48.00 21.49 0.43
CA PHE A 10 46.77 20.90 -0.12
C PHE A 10 47.21 19.67 -0.92
N SER A 11 47.30 18.51 -0.26
CA SER A 11 47.20 17.26 -1.01
C SER A 11 45.79 17.22 -1.57
N THR A 12 45.69 17.18 -2.90
CA THR A 12 44.43 16.91 -3.59
C THR A 12 44.02 15.48 -3.23
N LEU A 13 43.38 15.29 -2.08
CA LEU A 13 42.63 14.08 -1.82
C LEU A 13 41.58 14.04 -2.93
N PRO A 14 41.60 13.04 -3.83
CA PRO A 14 40.58 12.96 -4.85
C PRO A 14 39.24 12.86 -4.13
N PHE A 15 38.37 13.84 -4.36
CA PHE A 15 37.00 13.89 -3.82
C PHE A 15 36.12 12.70 -4.31
N ASN A 16 36.72 11.74 -5.03
CA ASN A 16 36.08 10.59 -5.67
C ASN A 16 35.97 9.32 -4.81
N ALA A 17 36.29 9.35 -3.51
CA ALA A 17 36.39 8.11 -2.72
C ALA A 17 35.64 8.07 -1.38
N LEU A 18 34.89 9.12 -1.00
CA LEU A 18 34.14 9.06 0.26
C LEU A 18 32.76 8.43 0.02
N ALA A 19 32.61 7.18 0.42
CA ALA A 19 31.30 6.58 0.59
C ALA A 19 30.55 7.33 1.69
N LEU A 20 29.36 7.82 1.38
CA LEU A 20 28.47 8.49 2.32
C LEU A 20 27.38 7.54 2.77
N THR A 21 26.81 7.79 3.94
CA THR A 21 25.66 7.04 4.43
C THR A 21 24.40 7.90 4.31
N ALA A 22 23.32 7.34 3.78
CA ALA A 22 22.04 8.00 3.61
C ALA A 22 20.90 7.19 4.24
N ASN A 23 19.89 7.92 4.74
CA ASN A 23 18.60 7.34 5.07
C ASN A 23 17.77 7.24 3.78
N VAL A 24 17.29 6.05 3.47
CA VAL A 24 16.49 5.79 2.28
C VAL A 24 15.18 5.14 2.68
N LEU A 25 14.08 5.67 2.17
CA LEU A 25 12.76 5.07 2.21
C LEU A 25 12.29 4.85 0.77
N VAL A 26 11.95 3.61 0.42
CA VAL A 26 11.34 3.25 -0.86
C VAL A 26 9.95 2.69 -0.59
N VAL A 27 8.93 3.26 -1.24
CA VAL A 27 7.54 2.82 -1.11
C VAL A 27 7.02 2.45 -2.50
N GLY A 28 6.46 1.25 -2.63
CA GLY A 28 5.80 0.80 -3.86
C GLY A 28 4.50 1.56 -4.11
N GLY A 29 4.01 1.53 -5.35
CA GLY A 29 2.67 2.03 -5.66
C GLY A 29 1.61 1.22 -4.90
N GLY A 30 0.58 1.87 -4.36
CA GLY A 30 -0.58 1.16 -3.82
C GLY A 30 -1.53 0.72 -4.94
N ALA A 31 -2.38 -0.25 -4.67
CA ALA A 31 -3.30 -0.82 -5.66
C ALA A 31 -4.69 -0.17 -5.63
N ALA A 32 -5.50 -0.39 -6.66
CA ALA A 32 -6.91 0.00 -6.64
C ALA A 32 -7.80 -1.01 -5.91
N GLY A 33 -8.94 -0.54 -5.40
CA GLY A 33 -10.01 -1.40 -4.90
C GLY A 33 -10.82 -2.05 -6.04
N GLY A 34 -11.55 -3.10 -5.71
CA GLY A 34 -12.42 -3.81 -6.64
C GLY A 34 -13.76 -3.10 -6.88
N THR A 35 -14.37 -3.42 -8.02
CA THR A 35 -15.70 -2.92 -8.38
C THR A 35 -16.84 -3.69 -7.68
N ASN A 36 -18.06 -3.14 -7.68
CA ASN A 36 -19.29 -3.80 -7.20
C ASN A 36 -19.29 -4.21 -5.72
N GLY A 37 -18.91 -3.30 -4.83
CA GLY A 37 -18.78 -3.68 -3.43
C GLY A 37 -17.56 -4.58 -3.19
N GLY A 38 -16.55 -4.44 -4.05
CA GLY A 38 -15.30 -5.18 -4.00
C GLY A 38 -14.39 -4.81 -2.83
N GLY A 39 -13.34 -5.60 -2.64
CA GLY A 39 -12.35 -5.40 -1.58
C GLY A 39 -11.50 -4.14 -1.79
N GLY A 40 -10.91 -3.65 -0.71
CA GLY A 40 -9.97 -2.52 -0.75
C GLY A 40 -8.63 -2.90 -1.39
N GLY A 41 -7.96 -1.98 -2.06
CA GLY A 41 -6.61 -2.18 -2.60
C GLY A 41 -5.56 -2.22 -1.50
N GLY A 42 -4.53 -3.06 -1.65
CA GLY A 42 -3.40 -3.11 -0.73
C GLY A 42 -2.47 -1.89 -0.87
N GLY A 43 -1.83 -1.51 0.24
CA GLY A 43 -0.73 -0.56 0.22
C GLY A 43 0.50 -1.10 -0.55
N GLY A 44 1.40 -0.20 -0.95
CA GLY A 44 2.69 -0.61 -1.48
C GLY A 44 3.60 -1.23 -0.42
N GLY A 45 4.64 -1.94 -0.84
CA GLY A 45 5.71 -2.38 0.04
C GLY A 45 6.44 -1.18 0.65
N TYR A 46 6.77 -1.27 1.94
CA TYR A 46 7.53 -0.25 2.67
C TYR A 46 8.94 -0.78 2.96
N GLN A 47 9.96 -0.11 2.46
CA GLN A 47 11.36 -0.53 2.65
C GLN A 47 12.21 0.64 3.15
N SER A 48 12.71 0.55 4.38
CA SER A 48 13.53 1.60 5.00
C SER A 48 14.93 1.08 5.29
N ASN A 49 15.95 1.86 4.91
CA ASN A 49 17.35 1.61 5.24
C ASN A 49 17.98 2.90 5.79
N THR A 50 18.34 2.91 7.05
CA THR A 50 18.92 4.09 7.74
C THR A 50 20.43 4.23 7.52
N SER A 51 21.05 3.30 6.80
CA SER A 51 22.50 3.23 6.65
C SER A 51 22.90 2.82 5.22
N PHE A 52 22.17 3.31 4.21
CA PHE A 52 22.45 2.98 2.82
C PHE A 52 23.75 3.64 2.36
N THR A 53 24.69 2.84 1.86
CA THR A 53 25.97 3.35 1.35
C THR A 53 25.81 3.94 -0.05
N VAL A 54 26.19 5.21 -0.19
CA VAL A 54 26.18 5.96 -1.44
C VAL A 54 27.62 6.24 -1.86
N THR A 55 27.97 5.85 -3.08
CA THR A 55 29.24 6.12 -3.73
C THR A 55 29.00 7.05 -4.93
N PRO A 56 30.02 7.79 -5.40
CA PRO A 56 29.89 8.62 -6.60
C PRO A 56 29.62 7.76 -7.85
N GLN A 57 28.35 7.63 -8.23
CA GLN A 57 27.90 6.94 -9.43
C GLN A 57 26.49 7.44 -9.83
N ALA A 58 26.05 7.07 -11.04
CA ALA A 58 24.66 7.22 -11.42
C ALA A 58 23.79 6.17 -10.69
N TYR A 59 22.66 6.60 -10.11
CA TYR A 59 21.68 5.72 -9.49
C TYR A 59 20.42 5.66 -10.35
N SER A 60 20.02 4.46 -10.75
CA SER A 60 18.70 4.25 -11.35
C SER A 60 17.62 4.35 -10.29
N VAL A 61 16.63 5.22 -10.51
CA VAL A 61 15.48 5.39 -9.64
C VAL A 61 14.22 5.10 -10.45
N THR A 62 13.40 4.17 -9.96
CA THR A 62 12.08 3.88 -10.52
C THR A 62 11.04 4.22 -9.47
N VAL A 63 10.04 5.02 -9.85
CA VAL A 63 8.88 5.29 -9.02
C VAL A 63 7.71 4.50 -9.59
N GLY A 64 7.20 3.56 -8.80
CA GLY A 64 6.03 2.77 -9.17
C GLY A 64 4.78 3.66 -9.23
N ALA A 65 3.97 3.48 -10.27
CA ALA A 65 2.65 4.12 -10.32
C ALA A 65 1.69 3.44 -9.34
N GLY A 66 0.66 4.18 -8.89
CA GLY A 66 -0.49 3.55 -8.25
C GLY A 66 -1.30 2.71 -9.23
N GLY A 67 -2.03 1.72 -8.72
CA GLY A 67 -2.96 0.93 -9.51
C GLY A 67 -4.14 1.75 -10.01
N SER A 68 -4.50 1.59 -11.28
CA SER A 68 -5.71 2.19 -11.84
C SER A 68 -6.97 1.42 -11.40
N GLY A 69 -8.09 2.13 -11.28
CA GLY A 69 -9.40 1.48 -11.13
C GLY A 69 -9.67 0.51 -12.29
N ALA A 70 -10.49 -0.49 -12.01
CA ALA A 70 -10.95 -1.43 -13.04
C ALA A 70 -12.18 -0.88 -13.77
N ASP A 71 -12.37 -1.33 -15.02
CA ASP A 71 -13.66 -1.18 -15.71
C ASP A 71 -14.75 -2.02 -15.01
N VAL A 72 -16.00 -1.89 -15.48
CA VAL A 72 -17.18 -2.53 -14.87
C VAL A 72 -16.94 -4.04 -14.65
N ASN A 73 -17.16 -4.51 -13.43
CA ASN A 73 -16.98 -5.90 -12.99
C ASN A 73 -15.52 -6.41 -12.99
N GLY A 74 -14.55 -5.55 -12.75
CA GLY A 74 -13.14 -5.92 -12.61
C GLY A 74 -12.57 -5.83 -11.20
N ASP A 75 -11.59 -6.68 -10.91
CA ASP A 75 -10.65 -6.52 -9.80
C ASP A 75 -9.82 -5.24 -9.98
N GLY A 76 -9.48 -4.57 -8.89
CA GLY A 76 -8.54 -3.46 -8.92
C GLY A 76 -7.18 -3.87 -9.51
N ASN A 77 -6.51 -2.93 -10.19
CA ASN A 77 -5.17 -3.17 -10.71
C ASN A 77 -4.13 -3.04 -9.61
N ASP A 78 -3.07 -3.84 -9.70
CA ASP A 78 -1.94 -3.82 -8.80
C ASP A 78 -1.14 -2.51 -8.94
N GLY A 79 -0.44 -2.13 -7.88
CA GLY A 79 0.52 -1.04 -7.93
C GLY A 79 1.82 -1.43 -8.64
N GLY A 80 2.56 -0.45 -9.12
CA GLY A 80 3.91 -0.64 -9.67
C GLY A 80 4.99 -0.71 -8.59
N ASN A 81 6.08 -1.43 -8.87
CA ASN A 81 7.24 -1.48 -7.98
C ASN A 81 8.02 -0.15 -8.02
N SER A 82 8.57 0.25 -6.87
CA SER A 82 9.55 1.33 -6.76
C SER A 82 10.94 0.76 -6.48
N VAL A 83 11.99 1.35 -7.05
CA VAL A 83 13.37 0.86 -6.93
C VAL A 83 14.32 2.03 -6.71
N PHE A 84 15.18 1.90 -5.69
CA PHE A 84 16.34 2.76 -5.48
C PHE A 84 17.58 1.90 -5.21
N GLY A 85 18.52 1.89 -6.16
CA GLY A 85 19.70 1.03 -6.05
C GLY A 85 19.33 -0.45 -5.93
N SER A 86 19.73 -1.11 -4.84
CA SER A 86 19.39 -2.51 -4.55
C SER A 86 18.06 -2.69 -3.79
N ILE A 87 17.42 -1.61 -3.35
CA ILE A 87 16.17 -1.66 -2.60
C ILE A 87 15.00 -1.69 -3.58
N THR A 88 14.19 -2.75 -3.53
CA THR A 88 12.94 -2.87 -4.30
C THR A 88 11.75 -2.94 -3.35
N ALA A 89 10.83 -1.99 -3.50
CA ALA A 89 9.54 -1.99 -2.84
C ALA A 89 8.47 -2.45 -3.85
N MET A 90 7.80 -3.56 -3.53
CA MET A 90 6.78 -4.14 -4.40
C MET A 90 5.51 -3.29 -4.43
N GLY A 91 4.82 -3.23 -5.56
CA GLY A 91 3.49 -2.62 -5.60
C GLY A 91 2.44 -3.43 -4.84
N GLY A 92 1.39 -2.76 -4.36
CA GLY A 92 0.29 -3.40 -3.65
C GLY A 92 -0.55 -4.32 -4.54
N GLY A 93 -1.27 -5.25 -3.93
CA GLY A 93 -2.23 -6.13 -4.62
C GLY A 93 -3.62 -5.50 -4.72
N GLY A 94 -4.25 -5.60 -5.89
CA GLY A 94 -5.59 -5.10 -6.17
C GLY A 94 -6.69 -5.79 -5.35
N GLY A 95 -7.71 -5.02 -4.97
CA GLY A 95 -8.91 -5.54 -4.32
C GLY A 95 -9.78 -6.34 -5.29
N ALA A 96 -10.39 -7.41 -4.82
CA ALA A 96 -11.21 -8.27 -5.68
C ALA A 96 -12.57 -7.65 -5.99
N THR A 97 -13.16 -7.99 -7.14
CA THR A 97 -14.59 -7.81 -7.40
C THR A 97 -15.40 -9.02 -6.91
N ASN A 98 -16.73 -8.89 -6.88
CA ASN A 98 -17.62 -9.98 -6.47
C ASN A 98 -17.68 -11.14 -7.48
N ASP A 99 -17.18 -10.95 -8.71
CA ASP A 99 -17.02 -11.98 -9.75
C ASP A 99 -15.87 -12.97 -9.46
N TYR A 100 -15.66 -13.97 -10.34
CA TYR A 100 -14.71 -15.07 -10.12
C TYR A 100 -13.30 -14.88 -10.65
N PRO A 101 -12.25 -14.96 -9.77
CA PRO A 101 -12.25 -15.22 -8.30
C PRO A 101 -12.39 -13.96 -7.40
N ALA A 102 -13.09 -14.05 -6.26
CA ALA A 102 -13.32 -12.92 -5.34
C ALA A 102 -12.23 -12.76 -4.26
N SER A 103 -11.07 -13.41 -4.45
CA SER A 103 -9.95 -13.29 -3.54
C SER A 103 -9.10 -12.08 -3.92
N GLY A 104 -8.68 -11.30 -2.93
CA GLY A 104 -7.79 -10.15 -3.17
C GLY A 104 -6.45 -10.62 -3.78
N LYS A 105 -5.83 -9.76 -4.60
CA LYS A 105 -4.55 -10.07 -5.23
C LYS A 105 -3.41 -9.92 -4.23
N ASN A 106 -2.36 -10.73 -4.41
CA ASN A 106 -1.13 -10.63 -3.63
C ASN A 106 -0.31 -9.42 -4.09
N GLY A 107 0.51 -8.87 -3.21
CA GLY A 107 1.41 -7.76 -3.56
C GLY A 107 2.38 -7.45 -2.42
N GLY A 108 2.99 -6.25 -2.45
CA GLY A 108 3.75 -5.71 -1.33
C GLY A 108 2.93 -5.79 -0.05
N SER A 109 1.74 -5.20 -0.06
CA SER A 109 0.62 -5.57 0.82
C SER A 109 -0.53 -6.17 0.00
N GLY A 110 -1.27 -7.10 0.58
CA GLY A 110 -2.34 -7.82 -0.13
C GLY A 110 -3.65 -7.03 -0.25
N GLY A 111 -4.38 -7.21 -1.35
CA GLY A 111 -5.71 -6.64 -1.54
C GLY A 111 -6.79 -7.36 -0.72
N GLY A 112 -7.92 -6.70 -0.48
CA GLY A 112 -9.08 -7.27 0.20
C GLY A 112 -9.89 -8.20 -0.70
N GLY A 113 -10.49 -9.24 -0.12
CA GLY A 113 -11.44 -10.11 -0.82
C GLY A 113 -12.83 -9.49 -0.90
N ALA A 114 -13.58 -9.78 -1.96
CA ALA A 114 -14.97 -9.33 -2.10
C ALA A 114 -15.95 -10.28 -1.39
N TYR A 115 -17.16 -9.80 -1.10
CA TYR A 115 -18.23 -10.67 -0.59
C TYR A 115 -18.75 -11.62 -1.67
N ARG A 116 -19.30 -12.77 -1.25
CA ARG A 116 -19.90 -13.77 -2.13
C ARG A 116 -20.99 -14.59 -1.49
N SER A 117 -22.07 -14.88 -2.21
CA SER A 117 -23.19 -15.70 -1.72
C SER A 117 -22.82 -17.10 -1.22
N SER A 118 -21.65 -17.66 -1.55
CA SER A 118 -21.18 -18.97 -1.08
C SER A 118 -19.77 -18.91 -0.45
N GLY A 119 -19.65 -18.37 0.76
CA GLY A 119 -18.48 -18.52 1.62
C GLY A 119 -17.55 -17.30 1.73
N LEU A 120 -16.55 -17.43 2.61
CA LEU A 120 -15.52 -16.41 2.86
C LEU A 120 -14.55 -16.35 1.66
N SER A 121 -14.36 -15.15 1.10
CA SER A 121 -13.27 -14.91 0.16
C SER A 121 -12.05 -14.42 0.94
N SER A 122 -10.87 -14.96 0.69
CA SER A 122 -9.64 -14.52 1.38
C SER A 122 -9.15 -13.18 0.82
N GLY A 123 -8.50 -12.38 1.67
CA GLY A 123 -7.60 -11.34 1.17
C GLY A 123 -6.35 -11.93 0.51
N GLY A 124 -5.67 -11.11 -0.27
CA GLY A 124 -4.36 -11.42 -0.83
C GLY A 124 -3.27 -11.38 0.23
N THR A 125 -2.15 -12.03 -0.05
CA THR A 125 -0.98 -12.03 0.82
C THR A 125 -0.09 -10.81 0.58
N GLY A 126 0.45 -10.25 1.67
CA GLY A 126 1.50 -9.22 1.64
C GLY A 126 2.88 -9.87 1.71
N SER A 127 3.75 -9.60 0.73
CA SER A 127 5.13 -10.09 0.73
C SER A 127 6.09 -9.21 1.52
N GLN A 128 5.76 -7.93 1.67
CA GLN A 128 6.57 -6.89 2.33
C GLN A 128 5.80 -6.07 3.36
N GLY A 129 4.48 -6.24 3.39
CA GLY A 129 3.57 -5.69 4.37
C GLY A 129 2.57 -6.76 4.80
N SER A 130 1.35 -6.34 5.11
CA SER A 130 0.34 -7.24 5.67
C SER A 130 -0.62 -7.79 4.62
N ASN A 131 -1.31 -8.87 4.99
CA ASN A 131 -2.38 -9.46 4.20
C ASN A 131 -3.62 -8.55 4.17
N GLY A 132 -4.40 -8.65 3.11
CA GLY A 132 -5.75 -8.09 3.07
C GLY A 132 -6.73 -8.91 3.91
N GLY A 133 -7.86 -8.29 4.25
CA GLY A 133 -8.98 -8.94 4.90
C GLY A 133 -9.85 -9.71 3.93
N GLY A 134 -10.59 -10.69 4.45
CA GLY A 134 -11.56 -11.47 3.70
C GLY A 134 -12.92 -10.78 3.56
N GLY A 135 -13.61 -11.09 2.46
CA GLY A 135 -15.00 -10.71 2.26
C GLY A 135 -15.96 -11.75 2.85
N THR A 136 -17.17 -11.32 3.20
CA THR A 136 -18.20 -12.15 3.80
C THR A 136 -19.59 -11.87 3.24
N SER A 137 -20.41 -12.92 3.19
CA SER A 137 -21.82 -12.85 2.82
C SER A 137 -22.63 -13.73 3.77
N LYS A 138 -23.50 -13.14 4.58
CA LYS A 138 -24.37 -13.89 5.49
C LYS A 138 -25.69 -13.15 5.72
N ASN A 139 -26.82 -13.86 5.64
CA ASN A 139 -28.14 -13.31 5.98
C ASN A 139 -28.44 -11.95 5.33
N ASN A 140 -28.13 -11.81 4.03
CA ASN A 140 -28.24 -10.58 3.23
C ASN A 140 -27.21 -9.48 3.55
N PHE A 141 -26.27 -9.69 4.47
CA PHE A 141 -25.13 -8.79 4.69
C PHE A 141 -23.95 -9.19 3.81
N ASN A 142 -23.58 -8.28 2.91
CA ASN A 142 -22.54 -8.41 1.90
C ASN A 142 -21.47 -7.35 2.16
N ALA A 143 -20.33 -7.78 2.69
CA ALA A 143 -19.24 -6.88 3.05
C ALA A 143 -17.90 -7.42 2.57
N ALA A 144 -17.13 -6.59 1.86
CA ALA A 144 -15.80 -6.94 1.43
C ALA A 144 -14.75 -6.63 2.51
N GLY A 145 -13.59 -7.27 2.40
CA GLY A 145 -12.44 -7.01 3.25
C GLY A 145 -11.66 -5.77 2.83
N GLY A 146 -10.99 -5.13 3.77
CA GLY A 146 -10.04 -4.05 3.52
C GLY A 146 -8.71 -4.56 2.98
N GLY A 147 -7.99 -3.72 2.26
CA GLY A 147 -6.62 -4.02 1.82
C GLY A 147 -5.63 -3.95 2.98
N GLY A 148 -4.57 -4.75 2.94
CA GLY A 148 -3.50 -4.72 3.93
C GLY A 148 -2.66 -3.45 3.81
N GLY A 149 -2.21 -2.91 4.94
CA GLY A 149 -1.22 -1.84 5.01
C GLY A 149 0.19 -2.40 5.20
N ALA A 150 1.18 -1.51 5.28
CA ALA A 150 2.54 -1.91 5.60
C ALA A 150 2.70 -2.42 7.06
N ASN A 151 1.85 -1.96 7.99
CA ASN A 151 1.97 -2.27 9.42
C ASN A 151 0.91 -3.25 9.94
N THR A 152 -0.34 -3.11 9.51
CA THR A 152 -1.44 -3.98 9.99
C THR A 152 -2.21 -4.62 8.85
N VAL A 153 -2.79 -5.78 9.16
CA VAL A 153 -3.70 -6.50 8.25
C VAL A 153 -4.94 -5.69 7.97
N GLY A 154 -5.49 -5.85 6.75
CA GLY A 154 -6.82 -5.34 6.44
C GLY A 154 -7.89 -6.07 7.26
N GLY A 155 -8.93 -5.35 7.67
CA GLY A 155 -10.06 -5.93 8.39
C GLY A 155 -10.91 -6.80 7.48
N ASP A 156 -11.46 -7.89 8.04
CA ASP A 156 -12.48 -8.68 7.36
C ASP A 156 -13.81 -7.91 7.29
N GLY A 157 -14.62 -8.19 6.27
CA GLY A 157 -16.01 -7.73 6.23
C GLY A 157 -16.82 -8.31 7.41
N ASN A 158 -17.74 -7.55 7.97
CA ASN A 158 -18.54 -7.97 9.13
C ASN A 158 -19.86 -8.61 8.70
N ALA A 159 -20.01 -9.91 8.96
CA ALA A 159 -21.16 -10.71 8.56
C ALA A 159 -22.46 -10.42 9.36
N SER A 160 -22.37 -9.67 10.45
CA SER A 160 -23.50 -9.35 11.34
C SER A 160 -24.03 -7.94 11.13
N THR A 161 -23.17 -7.00 10.72
CA THR A 161 -23.53 -5.59 10.51
C THR A 161 -23.51 -5.19 9.04
N GLY A 162 -22.91 -5.99 8.16
CA GLY A 162 -22.67 -5.65 6.77
C GLY A 162 -21.62 -4.54 6.59
N ASN A 163 -20.80 -4.25 7.60
CA ASN A 163 -19.76 -3.24 7.47
C ASN A 163 -18.57 -3.77 6.69
N GLY A 164 -18.06 -2.95 5.76
CA GLY A 164 -16.84 -3.23 5.04
C GLY A 164 -15.63 -3.26 5.99
N GLY A 165 -14.65 -4.08 5.66
CA GLY A 165 -13.41 -4.16 6.42
C GLY A 165 -12.57 -2.89 6.26
N ASN A 166 -12.06 -2.35 7.37
CA ASN A 166 -11.13 -1.22 7.31
C ASN A 166 -9.82 -1.61 6.64
N GLY A 167 -9.18 -0.68 5.94
CA GLY A 167 -7.83 -0.84 5.44
C GLY A 167 -6.81 -0.95 6.57
N GLY A 168 -5.76 -1.72 6.32
CA GLY A 168 -4.63 -1.83 7.25
C GLY A 168 -3.79 -0.55 7.25
N ASP A 169 -3.27 -0.20 8.42
CA ASP A 169 -2.44 1.00 8.61
C ASP A 169 -1.06 0.83 7.98
N GLY A 170 -0.54 1.95 7.51
CA GLY A 170 0.83 2.12 7.06
C GLY A 170 1.84 2.19 8.23
N THR A 171 3.12 2.19 7.89
CA THR A 171 4.22 2.28 8.86
C THR A 171 4.70 3.72 8.99
N TYR A 172 4.93 4.18 10.22
CA TYR A 172 5.47 5.51 10.48
C TYR A 172 6.96 5.62 10.13
N ASN A 173 7.33 6.71 9.48
CA ASN A 173 8.72 7.08 9.22
C ASN A 173 8.93 8.60 9.38
N SER A 174 10.12 9.01 9.84
CA SER A 174 10.50 10.41 10.05
C SER A 174 11.42 10.99 8.97
N ILE A 175 11.56 10.35 7.80
CA ILE A 175 12.45 10.77 6.72
C ILE A 175 12.14 12.18 6.20
N SER A 176 10.90 12.65 6.35
CA SER A 176 10.45 14.00 6.00
C SER A 176 10.64 15.03 7.13
N GLY A 177 11.28 14.67 8.24
CA GLY A 177 11.48 15.54 9.42
C GLY A 177 10.34 15.48 10.45
N SER A 178 9.27 14.74 10.18
CA SER A 178 8.15 14.47 11.10
C SER A 178 7.66 13.03 10.94
N SER A 179 7.09 12.44 11.99
CA SER A 179 6.55 11.08 11.94
C SER A 179 5.30 11.03 11.07
N VAL A 180 5.40 10.44 9.87
CA VAL A 180 4.33 10.31 8.88
C VAL A 180 4.11 8.83 8.56
N PRO A 181 2.86 8.34 8.48
CA PRO A 181 2.57 6.98 8.06
C PRO A 181 2.65 6.85 6.53
N TYR A 182 3.19 5.73 6.05
CA TYR A 182 3.34 5.41 4.63
C TYR A 182 2.74 4.04 4.31
N ALA A 183 2.16 3.90 3.11
CA ALA A 183 1.59 2.66 2.59
C ALA A 183 0.41 2.09 3.41
N GLY A 184 -0.60 2.92 3.66
CA GLY A 184 -1.91 2.46 4.13
C GLY A 184 -2.69 1.70 3.05
N GLY A 185 -3.47 0.71 3.46
CA GLY A 185 -4.42 -0.03 2.60
C GLY A 185 -5.79 0.65 2.52
N GLY A 186 -6.56 0.36 1.47
CA GLY A 186 -7.90 0.92 1.26
C GLY A 186 -9.00 0.17 2.00
N GLY A 187 -10.11 0.84 2.30
CA GLY A 187 -11.30 0.24 2.91
C GLY A 187 -12.11 -0.63 1.94
N GLY A 188 -12.73 -1.70 2.46
CA GLY A 188 -13.57 -2.62 1.70
C GLY A 188 -14.97 -2.07 1.42
N GLY A 189 -15.48 -2.34 0.22
CA GLY A 189 -16.84 -1.98 -0.21
C GLY A 189 -17.93 -2.82 0.43
N ILE A 190 -19.18 -2.40 0.22
CA ILE A 190 -20.37 -3.13 0.65
C ILE A 190 -21.45 -3.04 -0.44
N ASP A 191 -22.46 -3.91 -0.32
CA ASP A 191 -23.69 -3.83 -1.09
C ASP A 191 -24.64 -2.78 -0.47
N THR A 192 -25.15 -1.81 -1.26
CA THR A 192 -26.00 -0.72 -0.72
C THR A 192 -27.34 -1.18 -0.19
N ARG A 193 -27.74 -2.44 -0.44
CA ARG A 193 -28.95 -3.04 0.15
C ARG A 193 -28.76 -3.41 1.62
N THR A 194 -27.54 -3.27 2.14
CA THR A 194 -27.21 -3.48 3.55
C THR A 194 -27.19 -2.16 4.31
N ASN A 195 -27.57 -2.19 5.58
CA ASN A 195 -27.48 -1.02 6.48
C ASN A 195 -26.05 -0.71 6.95
N GLY A 196 -25.04 -1.37 6.36
CA GLY A 196 -23.66 -1.22 6.78
C GLY A 196 -23.02 0.07 6.28
N ALA A 197 -21.87 0.43 6.85
CA ALA A 197 -20.98 1.44 6.29
C ALA A 197 -19.81 0.76 5.56
N GLY A 198 -19.26 1.43 4.55
CA GLY A 198 -18.00 1.05 3.94
C GLY A 198 -16.83 1.09 4.93
N GLY A 199 -15.76 0.35 4.64
CA GLY A 199 -14.54 0.41 5.43
C GLY A 199 -13.82 1.74 5.26
N ASN A 200 -13.21 2.22 6.34
CA ASN A 200 -12.29 3.36 6.27
C ASN A 200 -10.94 2.91 5.70
N GLY A 201 -10.23 3.82 5.03
CA GLY A 201 -8.84 3.64 4.65
C GLY A 201 -7.91 3.60 5.86
N GLY A 202 -6.80 2.88 5.74
CA GLY A 202 -5.77 2.83 6.75
C GLY A 202 -4.93 4.10 6.81
N LEU A 203 -4.34 4.37 7.98
CA LEU A 203 -3.40 5.47 8.15
C LEU A 203 -2.25 5.38 7.13
N GLY A 204 -1.81 6.54 6.64
CA GLY A 204 -0.83 6.58 5.56
C GLY A 204 -1.47 6.55 4.18
N GLY A 205 -2.71 7.05 4.06
CA GLY A 205 -3.32 7.56 2.83
C GLY A 205 -4.29 6.62 2.12
N GLY A 206 -4.61 5.47 2.71
CA GLY A 206 -5.58 4.54 2.12
C GLY A 206 -6.92 5.22 1.82
N GLY A 207 -7.52 4.89 0.67
CA GLY A 207 -8.82 5.38 0.29
C GLY A 207 -9.93 4.72 1.09
N ASP A 208 -10.86 5.51 1.61
CA ASP A 208 -12.17 5.06 2.03
C ASP A 208 -12.96 4.52 0.83
N VAL A 209 -14.06 3.82 1.08
CA VAL A 209 -14.98 3.35 0.04
C VAL A 209 -15.35 4.46 -0.97
N ASN A 210 -15.19 4.17 -2.27
CA ASN A 210 -15.32 5.07 -3.44
C ASN A 210 -14.40 6.30 -3.46
N THR A 211 -13.31 6.25 -2.72
CA THR A 211 -12.26 7.26 -2.83
C THR A 211 -10.95 6.61 -3.28
N THR A 212 -10.22 7.31 -4.14
CA THR A 212 -8.84 6.95 -4.43
C THR A 212 -7.99 7.24 -3.20
N GLY A 213 -7.09 6.33 -2.83
CA GLY A 213 -6.04 6.64 -1.86
C GLY A 213 -5.09 7.71 -2.41
N THR A 214 -4.26 8.29 -1.55
CA THR A 214 -3.17 9.17 -2.00
C THR A 214 -2.12 8.36 -2.79
N PRO A 215 -1.25 8.99 -3.61
CA PRO A 215 -0.23 8.25 -4.35
C PRO A 215 0.59 7.33 -3.43
N ASN A 216 0.83 6.08 -3.88
CA ASN A 216 1.54 5.01 -3.15
C ASN A 216 0.76 4.33 -2.01
N THR A 217 -0.57 4.46 -2.01
CA THR A 217 -1.46 3.92 -0.98
C THR A 217 -2.64 3.21 -1.64
N GLY A 218 -3.28 2.28 -0.93
CA GLY A 218 -4.37 1.48 -1.49
C GLY A 218 -5.65 2.29 -1.70
N GLY A 219 -6.32 2.16 -2.84
CA GLY A 219 -7.64 2.76 -3.10
C GLY A 219 -8.77 1.98 -2.43
N GLY A 220 -9.87 2.66 -2.09
CA GLY A 220 -11.04 2.01 -1.51
C GLY A 220 -11.87 1.21 -2.51
N GLY A 221 -12.62 0.22 -2.02
CA GLY A 221 -13.62 -0.50 -2.79
C GLY A 221 -14.83 0.37 -3.15
N SER A 222 -15.55 0.01 -4.21
CA SER A 222 -16.73 0.78 -4.68
C SER A 222 -18.04 0.30 -4.06
N TRP A 223 -19.13 1.05 -4.21
CA TRP A 223 -20.49 0.59 -3.87
C TRP A 223 -21.06 -0.29 -4.98
N TRP A 224 -22.01 -1.18 -4.65
CA TRP A 224 -22.86 -1.84 -5.64
C TRP A 224 -24.32 -1.46 -5.42
N ASN A 225 -25.02 -1.08 -6.49
CA ASN A 225 -26.45 -0.79 -6.50
C ASN A 225 -27.10 -1.60 -7.63
N SER A 226 -28.18 -2.35 -7.31
CA SER A 226 -28.95 -3.15 -8.27
C SER A 226 -30.13 -2.40 -8.86
#